data_AF-A0A1L7V901-F1
#
_entry.id   AF-A0A1L7V901-F1
#
_cell.length_a   1.000
_cell.length_b   1.000
_cell.length_c   1.000
_cell.angle_alpha   90.00
_cell.angle_beta   90.00
_cell.angle_gamma   90.00
#
_symmetry.space_group_name_H-M   'P 1'
#
loop_
_entity.id
_entity.type
_entity.pdbx_description
1 polymer ?
#
loop_
_entity_poly.entity_id
_entity_poly.type
_entity_poly.pdbx_seq_one_letter_code
_entity_poly.pdbx_strand_id
1 'polypeptide(L)'
;MAPQLLYIGLGNMGRLTSSSVSRKGCLDKPLVVYNRTQKRCEDFAAQVGSDHAKIIKIAKLMIDKGAEFVSSPAFGPSQVANSSTLIFATAGAKSSIDKLRPYIKDEPRSNAAKLKLIGNAFALNTITQIAESLTWVEKSGISPVMVKKFADLTYGGFYSVYYCYKYFMLTLNY
;
A
#
# COMPACT_ATOMS: atom_id res chain seq x y z
N MET A 1 4.10 22.61 -17.58
CA MET A 1 4.69 22.47 -16.23
C MET A 1 3.91 21.41 -15.49
N ALA A 2 4.62 20.43 -14.93
CA ALA A 2 4.07 19.41 -14.05
C ALA A 2 3.50 20.05 -12.77
N PRO A 3 2.36 19.54 -12.25
CA PRO A 3 1.79 20.03 -11.00
C PRO A 3 2.72 19.73 -9.81
N GLN A 4 2.73 20.62 -8.82
CA GLN A 4 3.37 20.34 -7.54
C GLN A 4 2.56 19.29 -6.78
N LEU A 5 3.16 18.16 -6.46
CA LEU A 5 2.48 17.09 -5.71
C LEU A 5 2.75 17.20 -4.20
N LEU A 6 1.71 16.93 -3.40
CA LEU A 6 1.76 16.78 -1.95
C LEU A 6 1.30 15.37 -1.57
N TYR A 7 2.13 14.65 -0.82
CA TYR A 7 1.84 13.33 -0.27
C TYR A 7 1.56 13.43 1.24
N ILE A 8 0.38 12.98 1.68
CA ILE A 8 -0.03 13.02 3.08
C ILE A 8 -0.05 11.60 3.67
N GLY A 9 0.70 11.40 4.75
CA GLY A 9 0.73 10.16 5.53
C GLY A 9 1.94 9.29 5.24
N LEU A 10 2.91 9.30 6.16
CA LEU A 10 4.17 8.54 6.04
C LEU A 10 4.16 7.28 6.92
N GLY A 11 3.11 6.47 6.76
CA GLY A 11 3.02 5.12 7.32
C GLY A 11 3.92 4.12 6.57
N ASN A 12 3.78 2.82 6.85
CA ASN A 12 4.61 1.78 6.21
C ASN A 12 4.49 1.79 4.68
N MET A 13 3.26 1.84 4.15
CA MET A 13 3.03 1.97 2.70
C MET A 13 3.29 3.39 2.19
N GLY A 14 3.02 4.39 3.02
CA GLY A 14 3.20 5.81 2.68
C GLY A 14 4.64 6.12 2.30
N ARG A 15 5.61 5.71 3.13
CA ARG A 15 7.05 5.94 2.88
C ARG A 15 7.55 5.25 1.60
N LEU A 16 7.10 4.02 1.35
CA LEU A 16 7.52 3.27 0.15
C LEU A 16 6.96 3.91 -1.12
N THR A 17 5.67 4.28 -1.09
CA THR A 17 4.99 4.89 -2.23
C THR A 17 5.53 6.30 -2.49
N SER A 18 5.68 7.13 -1.46
CA SER A 18 6.23 8.49 -1.59
C SER A 18 7.67 8.48 -2.08
N SER A 19 8.49 7.52 -1.65
CA SER A 19 9.87 7.34 -2.15
C SER A 19 9.90 6.95 -3.64
N SER A 20 9.00 6.06 -4.05
CA SER A 20 8.89 5.68 -5.45
C SER A 20 8.46 6.86 -6.33
N VAL A 21 7.46 7.61 -5.89
CA VAL A 21 6.98 8.82 -6.60
C VAL A 21 8.06 9.90 -6.64
N SER A 22 8.78 10.14 -5.53
CA SER A 22 9.82 11.19 -5.47
C SER A 22 11.05 10.88 -6.33
N ARG A 23 11.36 9.61 -6.56
CA ARG A 23 12.55 9.17 -7.32
C ARG A 23 12.25 8.86 -8.78
N LYS A 24 11.08 8.29 -9.07
CA LYS A 24 10.72 7.78 -10.40
C LYS A 24 9.62 8.57 -11.08
N GLY A 25 8.89 9.42 -10.36
CA GLY A 25 7.88 10.30 -10.95
C GLY A 25 8.54 11.39 -11.79
N CYS A 26 7.95 11.73 -12.94
CA CYS A 26 8.35 12.87 -13.77
C CYS A 26 7.94 14.20 -13.11
N LEU A 27 8.62 14.57 -12.02
CA LEU A 27 8.32 15.76 -11.23
C LEU A 27 9.25 16.92 -11.62
N ASP A 28 8.67 18.08 -11.93
CA ASP A 28 9.45 19.32 -12.16
C ASP A 28 9.98 19.93 -10.84
N LYS A 29 9.41 19.53 -9.70
CA LYS A 29 9.72 20.05 -8.35
C LYS A 29 9.76 18.90 -7.34
N PRO A 30 10.55 19.02 -6.25
CA PRO A 30 10.62 17.98 -5.22
C PRO A 30 9.24 17.62 -4.66
N LEU A 31 9.03 16.33 -4.36
CA LEU A 31 7.76 15.88 -3.78
C LEU A 31 7.56 16.54 -2.42
N VAL A 32 6.40 17.16 -2.23
CA VAL A 32 6.06 17.67 -0.91
C VAL A 32 5.52 16.54 -0.05
N VAL A 33 5.98 16.43 1.19
CA VAL A 33 5.46 15.43 2.14
C VAL A 33 4.94 16.06 3.43
N TYR A 34 3.88 15.46 3.95
CA TYR A 34 3.34 15.78 5.26
C TYR A 34 2.91 14.52 6.01
N ASN A 35 3.13 14.53 7.31
CA ASN A 35 2.63 13.52 8.22
C ASN A 35 2.32 14.19 9.56
N ARG A 36 1.29 13.69 10.27
CA ARG A 36 0.90 14.21 11.59
C ARG A 36 2.08 14.26 12.56
N THR A 37 2.93 13.23 12.56
CA THR A 37 4.16 13.17 13.35
C THR A 37 5.32 13.74 12.55
N GLN A 38 5.89 14.86 12.99
CA GLN A 38 6.95 15.59 12.28
C GLN A 38 8.22 14.75 12.09
N LYS A 39 8.65 14.01 13.11
CA LYS A 39 9.83 13.13 13.04
C LYS A 39 9.78 12.16 11.85
N ARG A 40 8.60 11.65 11.47
CA ARG A 40 8.46 10.76 10.31
C ARG A 40 8.72 11.46 8.97
N CYS A 41 8.49 12.77 8.88
CA CYS A 41 8.84 13.56 7.69
C CYS A 41 10.36 13.80 7.62
N GLU A 42 10.98 14.07 8.76
CA GLU A 42 12.43 14.27 8.89
C GLU A 42 13.18 12.98 8.53
N ASP A 43 12.79 11.85 9.13
CA ASP A 43 13.33 10.52 8.83
C ASP A 43 13.19 10.19 7.33
N PHE A 44 12.03 10.51 6.73
CA PHE A 44 11.79 10.27 5.31
C PHE A 44 12.66 11.16 4.42
N ALA A 45 12.76 12.47 4.71
CA ALA A 45 13.59 13.39 3.93
C ALA A 45 15.07 13.03 4.02
N ALA A 46 15.55 12.59 5.19
CA ALA A 46 16.90 12.05 5.35
C ALA A 46 17.11 10.78 4.50
N GLN A 47 16.10 9.93 4.39
CA GLN A 47 16.16 8.69 3.60
C GLN A 47 16.15 8.92 2.08
N VAL A 48 15.38 9.89 1.58
CA VAL A 48 15.24 10.14 0.13
C VAL A 48 16.13 11.24 -0.42
N GLY A 49 16.70 12.08 0.44
CA GLY A 49 17.48 13.26 0.08
C GLY A 49 16.61 14.51 -0.08
N SER A 50 17.13 15.67 0.30
CA SER A 50 16.44 16.97 0.25
C SER A 50 16.02 17.39 -1.16
N ASP A 51 16.74 16.91 -2.18
CA ASP A 51 16.43 17.21 -3.58
C ASP A 51 15.18 16.48 -4.08
N HIS A 52 14.76 15.43 -3.36
CA HIS A 52 13.61 14.61 -3.71
C HIS A 52 12.39 14.85 -2.81
N ALA A 53 12.57 15.41 -1.61
CA ALA A 53 11.47 15.66 -0.68
C ALA A 53 11.56 17.00 0.05
N LYS A 54 10.44 17.74 0.06
CA LYS A 54 10.26 18.96 0.85
C LYS A 54 9.23 18.75 1.96
N ILE A 55 9.61 19.06 3.20
CA ILE A 55 8.72 19.01 4.36
C ILE A 55 7.98 20.35 4.49
N ILE A 56 6.66 20.32 4.66
CA ILE A 56 5.89 21.51 5.06
C ILE A 56 4.90 21.21 6.17
N LYS A 57 4.81 22.14 7.12
CA LYS A 57 3.77 22.17 8.17
C LYS A 57 2.39 22.62 7.65
N ILE A 58 2.33 23.14 6.41
CA ILE A 58 1.22 23.88 5.78
C ILE A 58 0.14 22.97 5.17
N ALA A 59 0.28 21.64 5.19
CA ALA A 59 -0.69 20.74 4.56
C ALA A 59 -2.14 20.95 5.05
N LYS A 60 -2.34 21.38 6.30
CA LYS A 60 -3.67 21.80 6.80
C LYS A 60 -4.25 23.02 6.06
N LEU A 61 -3.42 24.04 5.81
CA LEU A 61 -3.78 25.26 5.07
C LEU A 61 -4.00 25.02 3.57
N MET A 62 -3.39 23.99 3.00
CA MET A 62 -3.58 23.64 1.57
C MET A 62 -4.96 23.04 1.31
N ILE A 63 -5.51 22.30 2.28
CA ILE A 63 -6.90 21.82 2.24
C ILE A 63 -7.84 23.02 2.23
N ASP A 64 -7.59 24.02 3.08
CA ASP A 64 -8.43 25.22 3.20
C ASP A 64 -8.30 26.18 1.99
N LYS A 65 -7.23 26.05 1.19
CA LYS A 65 -6.96 26.90 0.01
C LYS A 65 -7.36 26.27 -1.32
N GLY A 66 -8.12 25.17 -1.32
CA GLY A 66 -8.70 24.59 -2.53
C GLY A 66 -7.80 23.61 -3.28
N ALA A 67 -6.90 22.90 -2.57
CA ALA A 67 -6.19 21.78 -3.17
C ALA A 67 -7.16 20.68 -3.64
N GLU A 68 -6.95 20.14 -4.85
CA GLU A 68 -7.75 19.04 -5.38
C GLU A 68 -7.38 17.72 -4.68
N PHE A 69 -8.36 17.00 -4.15
CA PHE A 69 -8.16 15.72 -3.47
C PHE A 69 -8.46 14.54 -4.39
N VAL A 70 -7.54 13.58 -4.44
CA VAL A 70 -7.76 12.28 -5.08
C VAL A 70 -7.52 11.18 -4.06
N SER A 71 -8.56 10.40 -3.81
CA SER A 71 -8.47 9.18 -3.03
C SER A 71 -7.85 8.09 -3.89
N SER A 72 -6.74 7.51 -3.47
CA SER A 72 -6.03 6.49 -4.24
C SER A 72 -5.71 5.26 -3.37
N PRO A 73 -6.73 4.42 -3.05
CA PRO A 73 -6.51 3.10 -2.47
C PRO A 73 -5.49 2.29 -3.28
N ALA A 74 -4.36 1.97 -2.63
CA ALA A 74 -3.33 1.11 -3.19
C ALA A 74 -3.58 -0.38 -2.87
N PHE A 75 -3.29 -1.23 -3.84
CA PHE A 75 -3.32 -2.69 -3.74
C PHE A 75 -1.95 -3.29 -4.06
N GLY A 76 -1.54 -4.24 -3.21
CA GLY A 76 -0.32 -5.02 -3.36
C GLY A 76 0.44 -5.15 -2.03
N PRO A 77 1.20 -6.24 -1.85
CA PRO A 77 2.07 -6.40 -0.68
C PRO A 77 3.14 -5.29 -0.63
N SER A 78 3.65 -4.97 0.55
CA SER A 78 4.67 -3.94 0.76
C SER A 78 5.89 -4.11 -0.16
N GLN A 79 6.21 -5.35 -0.52
CA GLN A 79 7.33 -5.70 -1.39
C GLN A 79 7.19 -5.15 -2.82
N VAL A 80 5.97 -4.96 -3.34
CA VAL A 80 5.74 -4.42 -4.71
C VAL A 80 5.50 -2.90 -4.71
N ALA A 81 5.57 -2.23 -3.55
CA ALA A 81 5.46 -0.78 -3.45
C ALA A 81 6.64 -0.05 -4.09
N ASN A 82 7.86 -0.57 -3.90
CA ASN A 82 9.09 0.01 -4.46
C ASN A 82 9.25 -0.20 -5.97
N SER A 83 8.57 -1.21 -6.53
CA SER A 83 8.59 -1.52 -7.96
C SER A 83 7.57 -0.72 -8.79
N SER A 84 6.84 0.21 -8.17
CA SER A 84 5.77 0.99 -8.82
C SER A 84 4.69 0.12 -9.47
N THR A 85 4.50 -1.10 -8.97
CA THR A 85 3.53 -2.07 -9.52
C THR A 85 2.25 -2.13 -8.69
N LEU A 86 2.12 -1.28 -7.67
CA LEU A 86 0.88 -1.14 -6.93
C LEU A 86 -0.25 -0.74 -7.88
N ILE A 87 -1.36 -1.45 -7.78
CA ILE A 87 -2.58 -1.05 -8.45
C ILE A 87 -3.20 0.04 -7.60
N PHE A 88 -3.37 1.22 -8.18
CA PHE A 88 -4.07 2.32 -7.55
C PHE A 88 -5.48 2.36 -8.11
N ALA A 89 -6.49 2.26 -7.24
CA ALA A 89 -7.86 2.57 -7.62
C ALA A 89 -8.11 4.02 -7.27
N THR A 90 -8.06 4.94 -8.24
CA THR A 90 -8.29 6.36 -7.96
C THR A 90 -9.76 6.75 -8.00
N ALA A 91 -10.14 7.65 -7.10
CA ALA A 91 -11.45 8.27 -7.03
C ALA A 91 -11.29 9.77 -6.70
N GLY A 92 -11.93 10.63 -7.50
CA GLY A 92 -11.80 12.08 -7.43
C GLY A 92 -12.31 12.75 -8.71
N ALA A 93 -12.14 14.06 -8.83
CA ALA A 93 -12.48 14.78 -10.06
C ALA A 93 -11.63 14.26 -11.24
N LYS A 94 -12.26 14.07 -12.41
CA LYS A 94 -11.60 13.50 -13.60
C LYS A 94 -10.37 14.31 -14.01
N SER A 95 -10.45 15.64 -13.94
CA SER A 95 -9.33 16.57 -14.19
C SER A 95 -8.15 16.36 -13.24
N SER A 96 -8.40 15.98 -11.99
CA SER A 96 -7.36 15.69 -10.99
C SER A 96 -6.75 14.31 -11.20
N ILE A 97 -7.56 13.32 -11.57
CA ILE A 97 -7.09 11.97 -11.92
C ILE A 97 -6.22 12.02 -13.18
N ASP A 98 -6.63 12.77 -14.20
CA ASP A 98 -5.88 12.92 -15.45
C ASP A 98 -4.49 13.56 -15.20
N LYS A 99 -4.38 14.51 -14.27
CA LYS A 99 -3.10 15.08 -13.82
C LYS A 99 -2.24 14.06 -13.05
N LEU A 100 -2.85 13.08 -12.39
CA LEU A 100 -2.17 12.05 -11.59
C LEU A 100 -1.71 10.83 -12.40
N ARG A 101 -2.41 10.49 -13.50
CA ARG A 101 -2.10 9.36 -14.39
C ARG A 101 -0.64 9.20 -14.81
N PRO A 102 0.16 10.24 -15.07
CA PRO A 102 1.57 10.04 -15.40
C PRO A 102 2.42 9.55 -14.20
N TYR A 103 1.89 9.60 -12.98
CA TYR A 103 2.60 9.24 -11.73
C TYR A 103 2.17 7.91 -11.12
N ILE A 104 1.03 7.35 -11.56
CA ILE A 104 0.46 6.12 -11.01
C ILE A 104 -0.06 5.22 -12.12
N LYS A 105 -0.02 3.91 -11.89
CA LYS A 105 -0.72 2.95 -12.76
C LYS A 105 -2.18 2.88 -12.31
N ASP A 106 -3.00 3.72 -12.92
CA ASP A 106 -4.43 3.90 -12.60
C ASP A 106 -5.33 2.93 -13.37
N GLU A 107 -6.27 2.30 -12.68
CA GLU A 107 -7.50 1.78 -13.30
C GLU A 107 -8.68 2.67 -12.84
N PRO A 108 -9.28 3.48 -13.73
CA PRO A 108 -10.31 4.43 -13.34
C PRO A 108 -11.55 3.69 -12.85
N ARG A 109 -11.84 3.77 -11.55
CA ARG A 109 -13.08 3.22 -10.99
C ARG A 109 -13.64 4.17 -9.94
N SER A 110 -14.85 4.66 -10.21
CA SER A 110 -15.70 5.40 -9.26
C SER A 110 -15.99 4.64 -7.95
N ASN A 111 -15.62 3.37 -7.84
CA ASN A 111 -15.88 2.46 -6.73
C ASN A 111 -14.60 1.93 -6.04
N ALA A 112 -13.50 2.68 -6.04
CA ALA A 112 -12.23 2.28 -5.41
C ALA A 112 -12.35 1.70 -3.99
N ALA A 113 -13.23 2.28 -3.16
CA ALA A 113 -13.52 1.77 -1.82
C ALA A 113 -14.20 0.39 -1.82
N LYS A 114 -15.13 0.12 -2.76
CA LYS A 114 -15.79 -1.19 -2.91
C LYS A 114 -14.78 -2.25 -3.36
N LEU A 115 -13.89 -1.89 -4.29
CA LEU A 115 -12.81 -2.79 -4.70
C LEU A 115 -11.88 -3.14 -3.52
N LYS A 116 -11.64 -2.19 -2.62
CA LYS A 116 -10.83 -2.43 -1.41
C LYS A 116 -11.50 -3.40 -0.47
N LEU A 117 -12.80 -3.25 -0.26
CA LEU A 117 -13.60 -4.19 0.53
C LEU A 117 -13.56 -5.61 -0.08
N ILE A 118 -13.73 -5.72 -1.40
CA ILE A 118 -13.63 -7.00 -2.10
C ILE A 118 -12.24 -7.62 -1.91
N GLY A 119 -11.16 -6.85 -2.11
CA GLY A 119 -9.79 -7.34 -1.93
C GLY A 119 -9.50 -7.79 -0.48
N ASN A 120 -10.01 -7.07 0.51
CA ASN A 120 -9.88 -7.47 1.92
C ASN A 120 -10.70 -8.75 2.23
N ALA A 121 -11.87 -8.93 1.59
CA ALA A 121 -12.67 -10.15 1.75
C ALA A 121 -11.93 -11.38 1.19
N PHE A 122 -11.26 -11.25 0.04
CA PHE A 122 -10.40 -12.31 -0.49
C PHE A 122 -9.27 -12.67 0.49
N ALA A 123 -8.58 -11.67 1.05
CA ALA A 123 -7.52 -11.91 2.05
C ALA A 123 -8.06 -12.65 3.28
N LEU A 124 -9.21 -12.23 3.82
CA LEU A 124 -9.83 -12.87 4.97
C LEU A 124 -10.19 -14.33 4.66
N ASN A 125 -10.83 -14.59 3.52
CA ASN A 125 -11.22 -15.94 3.11
C ASN A 125 -9.99 -16.85 2.95
N THR A 126 -8.90 -16.35 2.37
CA THR A 126 -7.64 -17.09 2.26
C THR A 126 -7.07 -17.44 3.63
N ILE A 127 -7.05 -16.48 4.57
CA ILE A 127 -6.58 -16.72 5.94
C ILE A 127 -7.44 -17.79 6.62
N THR A 128 -8.76 -17.71 6.50
CA THR A 128 -9.69 -18.68 7.08
C THR A 128 -9.46 -20.08 6.51
N GLN A 129 -9.33 -20.23 5.18
CA GLN A 129 -9.06 -21.52 4.56
C GLN A 129 -7.72 -22.13 5.01
N ILE A 130 -6.67 -21.30 5.14
CA ILE A 130 -5.38 -21.76 5.65
C ILE A 130 -5.51 -22.20 7.12
N ALA A 131 -6.21 -21.43 7.94
CA ALA A 131 -6.43 -21.74 9.36
C ALA A 131 -7.19 -23.07 9.53
N GLU A 132 -8.31 -23.25 8.82
CA GLU A 132 -9.10 -24.49 8.84
C GLU A 132 -8.29 -25.69 8.38
N SER A 133 -7.52 -25.54 7.29
CA SER A 133 -6.63 -26.60 6.79
C SER A 133 -5.60 -27.01 7.85
N LEU A 134 -5.05 -26.04 8.59
CA LEU A 134 -4.07 -26.29 9.65
C LEU A 134 -4.69 -26.92 10.89
N THR A 135 -5.91 -26.59 11.26
CA THR A 135 -6.65 -27.26 12.35
C THR A 135 -6.96 -28.71 11.96
N TRP A 136 -7.32 -28.97 10.69
CA TRP A 136 -7.56 -30.34 10.23
C TRP A 136 -6.29 -31.19 10.28
N VAL A 137 -5.14 -30.60 10.02
CA VAL A 137 -3.83 -31.26 10.11
C VAL A 137 -3.55 -31.84 11.50
N GLU A 138 -4.00 -31.18 12.58
CA GLU A 138 -3.78 -31.63 13.96
C GLU A 138 -4.38 -33.01 14.26
N LYS A 139 -5.44 -33.40 13.52
CA LYS A 139 -6.16 -34.66 13.73
C LYS A 139 -5.99 -35.67 12.59
N SER A 140 -5.36 -35.29 11.48
CA SER A 140 -5.25 -36.13 10.28
C SER A 140 -3.91 -36.86 10.13
N GLY A 141 -2.92 -36.55 10.98
CA GLY A 141 -1.58 -37.14 10.90
C GLY A 141 -0.72 -36.60 9.74
N ILE A 142 -1.22 -35.59 9.01
CA ILE A 142 -0.48 -34.89 7.95
C ILE A 142 0.49 -33.89 8.60
N SER A 143 1.59 -33.54 7.93
CA SER A 143 2.48 -32.48 8.42
C SER A 143 1.99 -31.09 7.98
N PRO A 144 1.99 -30.06 8.87
CA PRO A 144 1.72 -28.67 8.48
C PRO A 144 2.67 -28.15 7.39
N VAL A 145 3.89 -28.70 7.29
CA VAL A 145 4.86 -28.33 6.24
C VAL A 145 4.40 -28.84 4.88
N MET A 146 3.78 -30.01 4.82
CA MET A 146 3.25 -30.58 3.58
C MET A 146 2.08 -29.76 3.05
N VAL A 147 1.18 -29.29 3.93
CA VAL A 147 0.07 -28.40 3.55
C VAL A 147 0.58 -27.06 3.03
N LYS A 148 1.61 -26.47 3.66
CA LYS A 148 2.28 -25.27 3.12
C LYS A 148 2.78 -25.52 1.71
N LYS A 149 3.54 -26.60 1.52
CA LYS A 149 4.15 -26.94 0.24
C LYS A 149 3.09 -27.18 -0.84
N PHE A 150 2.00 -27.86 -0.48
CA PHE A 150 0.86 -28.07 -1.37
C PHE A 150 0.20 -26.74 -1.77
N ALA A 151 -0.04 -25.83 -0.81
CA ALA A 151 -0.62 -24.53 -1.09
C ALA A 151 0.29 -23.65 -1.96
N ASP A 152 1.60 -23.66 -1.70
CA ASP A 152 2.60 -22.93 -2.49
C ASP A 152 2.68 -23.45 -3.94
N LEU A 153 2.65 -24.78 -4.13
CA LEU A 153 2.72 -25.42 -5.46
C LEU A 153 1.43 -25.24 -6.26
N THR A 154 0.27 -25.34 -5.61
CA THR A 154 -1.03 -25.39 -6.28
C THR A 154 -1.62 -24.00 -6.50
N TYR A 155 -1.47 -23.12 -5.51
CA TYR A 155 -2.11 -21.80 -5.52
C TYR A 155 -1.09 -20.66 -5.58
N GLY A 156 0.10 -20.83 -4.97
CA GLY A 156 1.22 -19.89 -5.05
C GLY A 156 0.90 -18.45 -4.61
N GLY A 157 1.92 -17.59 -4.69
CA GLY A 157 1.79 -16.13 -4.58
C GLY A 157 1.01 -15.63 -3.35
N PHE A 158 -0.28 -15.32 -3.56
CA PHE A 158 -1.17 -14.74 -2.55
C PHE A 158 -1.32 -15.64 -1.31
N TYR A 159 -1.46 -16.97 -1.48
CA TYR A 159 -1.58 -17.90 -0.35
C TYR A 159 -0.29 -17.98 0.48
N SER A 160 0.86 -17.93 -0.19
CA SER A 160 2.18 -17.98 0.47
C SER A 160 2.43 -16.79 1.39
N VAL A 161 1.98 -15.58 0.99
CA VAL A 161 2.09 -14.37 1.80
C VAL A 161 1.30 -14.48 3.10
N TYR A 162 0.09 -15.07 3.04
CA TYR A 162 -0.77 -15.19 4.22
C TYR A 162 -0.44 -16.37 5.12
N TYR A 163 0.32 -17.36 4.64
CA TYR A 163 0.77 -18.50 5.45
C TYR A 163 1.65 -18.07 6.65
N CYS A 164 2.38 -16.95 6.54
CA CYS A 164 3.19 -16.39 7.62
C CYS A 164 2.36 -15.92 8.84
N TYR A 165 1.05 -15.66 8.69
CA TYR A 165 0.21 -15.23 9.81
C TYR A 165 0.01 -16.31 10.87
N LYS A 166 0.25 -17.59 10.56
CA LYS A 166 0.28 -18.66 11.58
C LYS A 166 1.30 -18.34 12.69
N TYR A 167 2.46 -17.80 12.34
CA TYR A 167 3.50 -17.45 13.32
C TYR A 167 3.17 -16.19 14.13
N PHE A 168 2.34 -15.30 13.59
CA PHE A 168 1.94 -14.06 14.26
C PHE A 168 0.74 -14.24 15.20
N MET A 169 -0.17 -15.18 14.89
CA MET A 169 -1.33 -15.47 15.75
C MET A 169 -1.04 -16.52 16.82
N LEU A 170 -0.12 -17.47 16.59
CA LEU A 170 0.26 -18.45 17.62
C LEU A 170 1.24 -17.90 18.66
N THR A 171 1.97 -16.82 18.36
CA THR A 171 2.79 -16.11 19.37
C THR A 171 1.96 -15.19 20.28
N LEU A 172 0.64 -15.11 20.08
CA LEU A 172 -0.29 -14.31 20.89
C LEU A 172 -1.18 -15.16 21.81
N ASN A 173 -0.92 -16.46 21.96
CA ASN A 173 -1.60 -17.30 22.94
C ASN A 173 -0.64 -17.71 24.07
N TYR A 174 -0.84 -17.07 25.23
CA TYR A 174 -0.36 -17.31 26.59
C TYR A 174 1.15 -17.44 26.84
#